data_AF-A0A9E2VM10-F1
#
_entry.id   AF-A0A9E2VM10-F1
#
_cell.length_a   1.000
_cell.length_b   1.000
_cell.length_c   1.000
_cell.angle_alpha   90.00
_cell.angle_beta   90.00
_cell.angle_gamma   90.00
#
_symmetry.space_group_name_H-M   'P 1'
#
loop_
_entity.id
_entity.type
_entity.pdbx_description
1 polymer ?
#
loop_
_entity_poly.entity_id
_entity_poly.type
_entity_poly.pdbx_seq_one_letter_code
_entity_poly.pdbx_strand_id
1 'polypeptide(L)'
;MATQDGRGTNELTGGLRRAWRLRWFSTALLLGFHGLTAQAVLFYSSGDPSHNTTPPTGALTDSGWQLEGQWGSFLGTPIAPNYFITARHVGGNIGEPFVYAGATYPTAAVFDDPDSDLRIWRVCGTFPTYAMLYANTNEVGMGLVVFGRGTQRGDPVSVAAGVTNGWFWGPPDGVQRWGTNVVADAVDGDQLFPVPGSRLGSLLEASFSAGGADQATLSTGDSAGGVFIRDAGVWKLAGINYGVDGLFNTTTNGAGFDAAIFDERGLYLGMAGDWTLVPASGPDAVPSAFYATRISSNLSWILSVISTTVPADAPALQSASTFAGPYADDLTGTLDAQARTITVPLAGQTRFYRLRACVPLAVTGVQIVSGEMVLNY
;
A
#
# COMPACT_ATOMS: atom_id res chain seq x y z
N MET A 1 26.16 -33.13 -38.87
CA MET A 1 24.81 -33.03 -38.29
C MET A 1 24.97 -32.89 -36.78
N ALA A 2 24.84 -31.67 -36.27
CA ALA A 2 24.90 -31.37 -34.84
C ALA A 2 23.96 -30.20 -34.58
N THR A 3 23.12 -30.32 -33.55
CA THR A 3 22.10 -29.34 -33.19
C THR A 3 22.71 -28.16 -32.43
N GLN A 4 22.46 -26.93 -32.88
CA GLN A 4 22.73 -25.74 -32.07
C GLN A 4 21.61 -25.55 -31.03
N ASP A 5 22.00 -25.44 -29.77
CA ASP A 5 21.10 -25.12 -28.66
C ASP A 5 20.87 -23.59 -28.61
N GLY A 6 19.61 -23.18 -28.55
CA GLY A 6 19.17 -21.79 -28.74
C GLY A 6 19.26 -20.94 -27.48
N ARG A 7 20.42 -20.89 -26.81
CA ARG A 7 20.64 -20.07 -25.60
C ARG A 7 21.64 -18.95 -25.85
N GLY A 8 21.11 -17.73 -26.04
CA GLY A 8 21.93 -16.52 -26.04
C GLY A 8 21.23 -15.28 -26.58
N THR A 9 20.61 -14.49 -25.69
CA THR A 9 20.36 -13.04 -25.87
C THR A 9 20.02 -12.30 -24.56
N ASN A 10 19.35 -12.92 -23.58
CA ASN A 10 18.77 -12.18 -22.44
C ASN A 10 19.70 -11.86 -21.25
N GLU A 11 20.90 -12.43 -21.13
CA GLU A 11 21.76 -12.19 -19.95
C GLU A 11 22.56 -10.88 -20.01
N LEU A 12 22.83 -10.34 -21.22
CA LEU A 12 23.72 -9.19 -21.39
C LEU A 12 23.05 -7.82 -21.15
N THR A 13 21.71 -7.73 -21.26
CA THR A 13 20.96 -6.49 -21.00
C THR A 13 20.64 -6.27 -19.52
N GLY A 14 20.72 -7.32 -18.68
CA GLY A 14 20.58 -7.22 -17.22
C GLY A 14 21.84 -6.69 -16.53
N GLY A 15 23.03 -7.09 -16.99
CA GLY A 15 24.31 -6.73 -16.36
C GLY A 15 24.62 -5.23 -16.35
N LEU A 16 24.27 -4.51 -17.42
CA LEU A 16 24.51 -3.07 -17.54
C LEU A 16 23.55 -2.21 -16.70
N ARG A 17 22.46 -2.78 -16.16
CA ARG A 17 21.50 -2.06 -15.29
C ARG A 17 22.04 -1.78 -13.88
N ARG A 18 23.04 -2.53 -13.42
CA ARG A 18 23.38 -2.66 -11.99
C ARG A 18 24.43 -1.69 -11.42
N ALA A 19 25.07 -0.85 -12.24
CA ALA A 19 26.34 -0.22 -11.84
C ALA A 19 26.30 1.25 -11.36
N TRP A 20 25.25 2.04 -11.66
CA TRP A 20 25.36 3.52 -11.59
C TRP A 20 24.10 4.30 -11.18
N ARG A 21 23.08 3.68 -10.59
CA ARG A 21 21.85 4.41 -10.18
C ARG A 21 21.52 4.20 -8.72
N LEU A 22 21.90 5.18 -7.90
CA LEU A 22 21.09 5.55 -6.74
C LEU A 22 19.75 6.02 -7.31
N ARG A 23 18.67 5.25 -7.14
CA ARG A 23 17.37 5.65 -7.68
C ARG A 23 16.75 6.65 -6.71
N TRP A 24 16.53 7.86 -7.21
CA TRP A 24 15.72 8.83 -6.49
C TRP A 24 14.28 8.31 -6.38
N PHE A 25 13.63 8.67 -5.29
CA PHE A 25 12.34 8.08 -4.90
C PHE A 25 11.30 9.16 -4.64
N SER A 26 10.10 8.97 -5.20
CA SER A 26 8.91 9.72 -4.80
C SER A 26 8.04 8.85 -3.90
N THR A 27 8.25 8.94 -2.59
CA THR A 27 7.12 8.86 -1.68
C THR A 27 6.45 10.23 -1.64
N ALA A 28 5.13 10.25 -1.78
CA ALA A 28 4.34 11.31 -1.17
C ALA A 28 4.47 11.18 0.36
N LEU A 29 5.58 11.67 0.91
CA LEU A 29 5.89 11.64 2.33
C LEU A 29 4.89 12.56 3.05
N LEU A 30 3.78 11.98 3.52
CA LEU A 30 2.68 12.64 4.19
C LEU A 30 3.08 13.15 5.59
N LEU A 31 3.97 14.12 5.63
CA LEU A 31 4.25 14.95 6.79
C LEU A 31 3.05 15.88 7.06
N GLY A 32 2.07 15.34 7.79
CA GLY A 32 1.14 16.14 8.60
C GLY A 32 0.21 17.08 7.85
N PHE A 33 -0.60 16.57 6.91
CA PHE A 33 -1.79 17.28 6.44
C PHE A 33 -3.05 16.42 6.58
N HIS A 34 -3.96 16.86 7.46
CA HIS A 34 -5.31 16.32 7.50
C HIS A 34 -6.06 16.67 6.19
N GLY A 35 -6.55 15.65 5.48
CA GLY A 35 -7.59 15.82 4.45
C GLY A 35 -7.18 15.72 2.98
N LEU A 36 -6.06 15.09 2.62
CA LEU A 36 -5.73 14.80 1.22
C LEU A 36 -6.23 13.41 0.78
N THR A 37 -6.96 13.38 -0.33
CA THR A 37 -7.43 12.17 -1.04
C THR A 37 -6.28 11.46 -1.80
N ALA A 38 -6.42 10.16 -2.10
CA ALA A 38 -5.41 9.31 -2.76
C ALA A 38 -5.67 9.06 -4.28
N GLN A 39 -4.69 8.46 -4.98
CA GLN A 39 -4.56 8.33 -6.44
C GLN A 39 -4.20 6.88 -6.98
N ALA A 40 -3.99 6.65 -8.30
CA ALA A 40 -4.32 5.42 -9.08
C ALA A 40 -3.23 4.80 -9.97
N VAL A 41 -3.49 3.52 -10.28
CA VAL A 41 -2.98 2.72 -11.39
C VAL A 41 -3.17 3.45 -12.74
N LEU A 42 -2.07 3.68 -13.45
CA LEU A 42 -2.01 4.39 -14.73
C LEU A 42 -1.61 3.47 -15.89
N PHE A 43 -2.40 3.51 -16.98
CA PHE A 43 -2.22 2.65 -18.15
C PHE A 43 -1.36 3.30 -19.24
N TYR A 44 -0.58 2.46 -19.93
CA TYR A 44 0.10 2.87 -21.15
C TYR A 44 -0.90 3.13 -22.29
N SER A 45 -1.78 2.18 -22.54
CA SER A 45 -2.67 2.14 -23.72
C SER A 45 -3.77 3.22 -23.71
N SER A 46 -4.28 3.58 -22.53
CA SER A 46 -5.53 4.32 -22.37
C SER A 46 -5.40 5.47 -21.37
N GLY A 47 -6.07 6.57 -21.67
CA GLY A 47 -6.32 7.68 -20.74
C GLY A 47 -7.78 7.81 -20.35
N ASP A 48 -8.62 6.83 -20.73
CA ASP A 48 -10.03 6.77 -20.33
C ASP A 48 -10.11 6.49 -18.82
N PRO A 49 -10.67 7.39 -18.00
CA PRO A 49 -10.77 7.18 -16.57
C PRO A 49 -11.69 5.99 -16.20
N SER A 50 -12.54 5.52 -17.12
CA SER A 50 -13.38 4.33 -16.91
C SER A 50 -12.64 3.01 -17.18
N HIS A 51 -11.43 3.02 -17.75
CA HIS A 51 -10.66 1.81 -18.06
C HIS A 51 -10.38 0.98 -16.79
N ASN A 52 -10.69 -0.31 -16.84
CA ASN A 52 -10.51 -1.29 -15.76
C ASN A 52 -11.07 -0.89 -14.38
N THR A 53 -12.20 -0.17 -14.37
CA THR A 53 -12.97 0.21 -13.16
C THR A 53 -14.00 -0.83 -12.71
N THR A 54 -13.99 -2.02 -13.32
CA THR A 54 -14.89 -3.14 -13.00
C THR A 54 -14.08 -4.43 -12.83
N PRO A 55 -14.62 -5.48 -12.14
CA PRO A 55 -13.87 -6.71 -11.89
C PRO A 55 -13.26 -7.31 -13.17
N PRO A 56 -11.98 -7.76 -13.15
CA PRO A 56 -11.38 -8.42 -14.30
C PRO A 56 -12.14 -9.68 -14.71
N THR A 57 -12.15 -9.98 -16.01
CA THR A 57 -12.89 -11.12 -16.58
C THR A 57 -11.98 -12.10 -17.33
N GLY A 58 -12.50 -13.26 -17.70
CA GLY A 58 -11.78 -14.26 -18.49
C GLY A 58 -10.59 -14.85 -17.73
N ALA A 59 -9.39 -14.74 -18.29
CA ALA A 59 -8.17 -15.29 -17.66
C ALA A 59 -7.78 -14.59 -16.34
N LEU A 60 -8.31 -13.40 -16.09
CA LEU A 60 -8.07 -12.60 -14.88
C LEU A 60 -9.23 -12.65 -13.87
N THR A 61 -10.27 -13.47 -14.10
CA THR A 61 -11.33 -13.66 -13.11
C THR A 61 -10.76 -14.10 -11.76
N ASP A 62 -11.31 -13.51 -10.70
CA ASP A 62 -10.90 -13.68 -9.30
C ASP A 62 -9.45 -13.28 -8.97
N SER A 63 -8.80 -12.44 -9.80
CA SER A 63 -7.39 -12.06 -9.64
C SER A 63 -7.06 -11.06 -8.52
N GLY A 64 -7.96 -10.85 -7.56
CA GLY A 64 -7.73 -10.00 -6.39
C GLY A 64 -8.73 -8.86 -6.22
N TRP A 65 -9.49 -8.49 -7.25
CA TRP A 65 -10.46 -7.38 -7.19
C TRP A 65 -11.45 -7.52 -6.02
N GLN A 66 -11.94 -8.74 -5.82
CA GLN A 66 -12.89 -9.13 -4.77
C GLN A 66 -12.25 -9.22 -3.38
N LEU A 67 -10.94 -9.03 -3.27
CA LEU A 67 -10.12 -9.11 -2.05
C LEU A 67 -9.57 -7.73 -1.66
N GLU A 68 -9.87 -6.66 -2.39
CA GLU A 68 -9.49 -5.30 -2.01
C GLU A 68 -10.62 -4.62 -1.23
N GLY A 69 -10.29 -4.09 -0.05
CA GLY A 69 -11.18 -3.26 0.77
C GLY A 69 -10.71 -1.81 0.82
N GLN A 70 -11.61 -0.90 1.20
CA GLN A 70 -11.34 0.53 1.25
C GLN A 70 -10.73 0.89 2.62
N TRP A 71 -9.52 1.44 2.62
CA TRP A 71 -8.83 1.94 3.82
C TRP A 71 -8.67 3.46 3.74
N GLY A 72 -9.71 4.18 4.15
CA GLY A 72 -9.82 5.61 3.91
C GLY A 72 -9.70 5.94 2.42
N SER A 73 -8.65 6.68 2.06
CA SER A 73 -8.33 7.02 0.67
C SER A 73 -7.71 5.85 -0.11
N PHE A 74 -7.05 4.91 0.56
CA PHE A 74 -6.25 3.83 -0.03
C PHE A 74 -7.04 2.51 -0.15
N LEU A 75 -6.33 1.43 -0.48
CA LEU A 75 -6.80 0.05 -0.39
C LEU A 75 -6.17 -0.70 0.80
N GLY A 76 -6.67 -1.91 1.04
CA GLY A 76 -6.03 -2.91 1.90
C GLY A 76 -6.62 -4.29 1.63
N THR A 77 -5.81 -5.34 1.78
CA THR A 77 -6.20 -6.71 1.40
C THR A 77 -6.43 -7.58 2.66
N PRO A 78 -7.60 -8.19 2.89
CA PRO A 78 -7.78 -9.19 3.93
C PRO A 78 -6.87 -10.40 3.70
N ILE A 79 -6.17 -10.86 4.74
CA ILE A 79 -5.21 -11.98 4.69
C ILE A 79 -5.54 -13.10 5.69
N ALA A 80 -6.48 -12.86 6.59
CA ALA A 80 -7.01 -13.83 7.54
C ALA A 80 -8.44 -13.40 7.96
N PRO A 81 -9.22 -14.23 8.67
CA PRO A 81 -10.62 -13.94 8.99
C PRO A 81 -10.89 -12.56 9.63
N ASN A 82 -9.95 -12.02 10.40
CA ASN A 82 -10.09 -10.74 11.11
C ASN A 82 -8.86 -9.82 10.93
N TYR A 83 -8.04 -10.05 9.89
CA TYR A 83 -6.87 -9.23 9.60
C TYR A 83 -6.78 -8.82 8.13
N PHE A 84 -6.42 -7.58 7.88
CA PHE A 84 -6.02 -7.07 6.57
C PHE A 84 -4.62 -6.46 6.63
N ILE A 85 -3.94 -6.44 5.49
CA ILE A 85 -2.60 -5.89 5.34
C ILE A 85 -2.62 -4.63 4.47
N THR A 86 -1.77 -3.68 4.80
CA THR A 86 -1.54 -2.43 4.08
C THR A 86 -0.04 -2.15 4.01
N ALA A 87 0.33 -1.13 3.23
CA ALA A 87 1.57 -0.41 3.44
C ALA A 87 1.57 0.22 4.85
N ARG A 88 2.74 0.48 5.42
CA ARG A 88 2.89 1.14 6.73
C ARG A 88 2.86 2.66 6.57
N HIS A 89 3.47 3.19 5.51
CA HIS A 89 3.49 4.63 5.23
C HIS A 89 2.12 5.28 4.99
N VAL A 90 1.07 4.52 4.64
CA VAL A 90 -0.30 5.07 4.49
C VAL A 90 -0.98 5.39 5.83
N GLY A 91 -0.44 4.91 6.96
CA GLY A 91 -0.91 5.27 8.28
C GLY A 91 -2.32 4.77 8.60
N GLY A 92 -3.12 5.66 9.21
CA GLY A 92 -4.43 5.37 9.81
C GLY A 92 -4.37 5.03 11.30
N ASN A 93 -5.53 4.91 11.95
CA ASN A 93 -5.69 4.81 13.40
C ASN A 93 -6.57 3.62 13.82
N ILE A 94 -6.43 3.19 15.09
CA ILE A 94 -7.34 2.22 15.70
C ILE A 94 -8.73 2.84 15.86
N GLY A 95 -9.77 2.12 15.42
CA GLY A 95 -11.17 2.55 15.41
C GLY A 95 -11.64 3.13 14.08
N GLU A 96 -10.74 3.36 13.13
CA GLU A 96 -11.11 3.78 11.77
C GLU A 96 -11.78 2.63 10.98
N PRO A 97 -12.70 2.96 10.05
CA PRO A 97 -13.44 1.96 9.30
C PRO A 97 -12.63 1.41 8.11
N PHE A 98 -12.44 0.09 8.07
CA PHE A 98 -12.11 -0.63 6.85
C PHE A 98 -13.40 -1.16 6.21
N VAL A 99 -13.68 -0.79 4.95
CA VAL A 99 -14.94 -1.18 4.27
C VAL A 99 -14.63 -2.28 3.26
N TYR A 100 -15.18 -3.48 3.47
CA TYR A 100 -14.92 -4.65 2.66
C TYR A 100 -16.20 -5.47 2.42
N ALA A 101 -16.39 -5.95 1.20
CA ALA A 101 -17.55 -6.75 0.79
C ALA A 101 -18.93 -6.15 1.19
N GLY A 102 -19.04 -4.82 1.24
CA GLY A 102 -20.26 -4.10 1.65
C GLY A 102 -20.49 -3.98 3.16
N ALA A 103 -19.58 -4.48 3.99
CA ALA A 103 -19.60 -4.34 5.45
C ALA A 103 -18.48 -3.42 5.95
N THR A 104 -18.70 -2.79 7.10
CA THR A 104 -17.72 -1.90 7.76
C THR A 104 -17.12 -2.59 8.98
N TYR A 105 -15.80 -2.62 9.02
CA TYR A 105 -14.99 -3.30 10.03
C TYR A 105 -14.07 -2.30 10.72
N PRO A 106 -14.42 -1.82 11.94
CA PRO A 106 -13.54 -0.94 12.70
C PRO A 106 -12.22 -1.63 13.05
N THR A 107 -11.09 -0.94 12.92
CA THR A 107 -9.80 -1.47 13.38
C THR A 107 -9.73 -1.56 14.91
N ALA A 108 -9.08 -2.62 15.41
CA ALA A 108 -8.96 -2.96 16.82
C ALA A 108 -7.50 -2.99 17.30
N ALA A 109 -6.57 -3.41 16.44
CA ALA A 109 -5.13 -3.41 16.72
C ALA A 109 -4.32 -3.19 15.43
N VAL A 110 -3.06 -2.80 15.59
CA VAL A 110 -2.10 -2.55 14.51
C VAL A 110 -0.77 -3.24 14.83
N PHE A 111 -0.13 -3.79 13.81
CA PHE A 111 1.14 -4.49 13.89
C PHE A 111 2.02 -3.99 12.73
N ASP A 112 3.16 -3.38 13.06
CA ASP A 112 4.16 -2.94 12.06
C ASP A 112 5.21 -4.04 11.88
N ASP A 113 5.66 -4.25 10.65
CA ASP A 113 6.85 -5.04 10.36
C ASP A 113 8.10 -4.20 10.70
N PRO A 114 9.04 -4.70 11.53
CA PRO A 114 10.29 -3.98 11.78
C PRO A 114 11.23 -3.95 10.56
N ASP A 115 11.08 -4.87 9.61
CA ASP A 115 12.02 -5.10 8.50
C ASP A 115 11.45 -4.70 7.12
N SER A 116 10.23 -4.15 7.06
CA SER A 116 9.62 -3.70 5.81
C SER A 116 8.58 -2.58 5.99
N ASP A 117 8.05 -2.06 4.87
CA ASP A 117 6.89 -1.14 4.88
C ASP A 117 5.54 -1.88 4.99
N LEU A 118 5.48 -3.07 5.61
CA LEU A 118 4.20 -3.76 5.85
C LEU A 118 3.57 -3.37 7.19
N ARG A 119 2.23 -3.28 7.18
CA ARG A 119 1.40 -3.10 8.37
C ARG A 119 0.20 -4.03 8.30
N ILE A 120 -0.04 -4.77 9.38
CA ILE A 120 -1.24 -5.59 9.54
C ILE A 120 -2.18 -4.90 10.53
N TRP A 121 -3.45 -4.81 10.15
CA TRP A 121 -4.54 -4.35 10.98
C TRP A 121 -5.43 -5.53 11.38
N ARG A 122 -5.76 -5.62 12.67
CA ARG A 122 -6.86 -6.48 13.15
C ARG A 122 -8.15 -5.67 13.20
N VAL A 123 -9.28 -6.28 12.85
CA VAL A 123 -10.60 -5.63 12.88
C VAL A 123 -11.57 -6.27 13.87
N CYS A 124 -12.57 -5.48 14.26
CA CYS A 124 -13.81 -5.95 14.85
C CYS A 124 -14.69 -6.64 13.79
N GLY A 125 -14.78 -7.97 13.86
CA GLY A 125 -15.67 -8.77 13.01
C GLY A 125 -14.93 -9.89 12.28
N THR A 126 -15.57 -10.42 11.23
CA THR A 126 -14.98 -11.45 10.37
C THR A 126 -15.28 -11.17 8.90
N PHE A 127 -14.25 -11.20 8.08
CA PHE A 127 -14.32 -11.08 6.63
C PHE A 127 -14.89 -12.36 6.01
N PRO A 128 -15.79 -12.27 5.01
CA PRO A 128 -16.36 -13.45 4.35
C PRO A 128 -15.32 -14.24 3.54
N THR A 129 -14.27 -13.58 3.06
CA THR A 129 -13.18 -14.10 2.23
C THR A 129 -11.90 -13.31 2.51
N TYR A 130 -10.75 -13.92 2.26
CA TYR A 130 -9.44 -13.30 2.38
C TYR A 130 -8.44 -13.92 1.39
N ALA A 131 -7.38 -13.20 1.08
CA ALA A 131 -6.36 -13.60 0.12
C ALA A 131 -5.49 -14.76 0.63
N MET A 132 -5.14 -15.67 -0.28
CA MET A 132 -4.01 -16.57 -0.07
C MET A 132 -2.70 -15.82 -0.27
N LEU A 133 -1.71 -16.07 0.58
CA LEU A 133 -0.38 -15.47 0.47
C LEU A 133 0.50 -16.25 -0.53
N TYR A 134 1.26 -15.54 -1.35
CA TYR A 134 2.29 -16.13 -2.22
C TYR A 134 3.53 -16.47 -1.37
N ALA A 135 3.84 -17.76 -1.26
CA ALA A 135 4.88 -18.26 -0.34
C ALA A 135 6.17 -18.72 -1.03
N ASN A 136 6.19 -18.79 -2.37
CA ASN A 136 7.39 -19.17 -3.12
C ASN A 136 8.29 -17.93 -3.34
N THR A 137 9.51 -18.15 -3.83
CA THR A 137 10.52 -17.08 -4.05
C THR A 137 10.89 -16.87 -5.52
N ASN A 138 10.05 -17.35 -6.43
CA ASN A 138 10.23 -17.38 -7.89
C ASN A 138 9.31 -16.40 -8.64
N GLU A 139 8.97 -15.26 -8.03
CA GLU A 139 8.08 -14.24 -8.61
C GLU A 139 8.61 -13.64 -9.91
N VAL A 140 9.94 -13.55 -10.07
CA VAL A 140 10.61 -12.93 -11.23
C VAL A 140 10.20 -13.62 -12.54
N GLY A 141 9.73 -12.84 -13.51
CA GLY A 141 9.19 -13.30 -14.78
C GLY A 141 7.73 -13.73 -14.75
N MET A 142 7.07 -13.74 -13.58
CA MET A 142 5.65 -14.04 -13.48
C MET A 142 4.80 -12.80 -13.82
N GLY A 143 3.69 -13.02 -14.53
CA GLY A 143 2.66 -12.01 -14.74
C GLY A 143 1.91 -11.70 -13.44
N LEU A 144 1.65 -10.43 -13.21
CA LEU A 144 0.93 -9.91 -12.05
C LEU A 144 -0.35 -9.17 -12.46
N VAL A 145 -1.30 -9.08 -11.53
CA VAL A 145 -2.37 -8.08 -11.54
C VAL A 145 -2.18 -7.17 -10.32
N VAL A 146 -2.30 -5.86 -10.50
CA VAL A 146 -2.12 -4.84 -9.46
C VAL A 146 -3.38 -3.98 -9.34
N PHE A 147 -3.74 -3.61 -8.12
CA PHE A 147 -4.92 -2.80 -7.79
C PHE A 147 -4.53 -1.48 -7.09
N GLY A 148 -5.36 -0.44 -7.21
CA GLY A 148 -5.09 0.87 -6.61
C GLY A 148 -6.18 1.92 -6.91
N ARG A 149 -6.06 3.17 -6.40
CA ARG A 149 -7.23 4.05 -6.12
C ARG A 149 -7.07 5.59 -6.27
N GLY A 150 -7.13 6.10 -7.50
CA GLY A 150 -7.68 7.44 -7.79
C GLY A 150 -7.14 8.43 -8.85
N THR A 151 -5.90 8.49 -9.32
CA THR A 151 -5.53 9.41 -10.43
C THR A 151 -6.24 9.01 -11.70
N GLN A 152 -6.26 9.97 -12.60
CA GLN A 152 -6.40 9.73 -14.01
C GLN A 152 -5.04 9.96 -14.68
N ARG A 153 -4.90 9.51 -15.93
CA ARG A 153 -3.73 9.83 -16.73
C ARG A 153 -3.75 11.33 -17.07
N GLY A 154 -2.69 12.05 -16.73
CA GLY A 154 -2.53 13.47 -17.06
C GLY A 154 -2.00 13.71 -18.48
N ASP A 155 -1.58 14.95 -18.73
CA ASP A 155 -1.02 15.36 -20.01
C ASP A 155 0.29 14.61 -20.35
N PRO A 156 0.64 14.48 -21.65
CA PRO A 156 1.88 13.85 -22.06
C PRO A 156 3.13 14.58 -21.54
N VAL A 157 4.05 13.82 -20.94
CA VAL A 157 5.44 14.28 -20.71
C VAL A 157 6.21 14.13 -22.02
N SER A 158 6.96 15.15 -22.43
CA SER A 158 7.66 15.16 -23.72
C SER A 158 8.95 15.96 -23.63
N VAL A 159 10.09 15.36 -23.99
CA VAL A 159 11.40 16.05 -24.07
C VAL A 159 11.67 16.69 -25.44
N ALA A 160 10.90 16.30 -26.46
CA ALA A 160 10.99 16.83 -27.81
C ALA A 160 9.62 16.85 -28.51
N ALA A 161 9.45 17.70 -29.51
CA ALA A 161 8.20 17.78 -30.27
C ALA A 161 7.90 16.45 -30.97
N GLY A 162 6.73 15.88 -30.68
CA GLY A 162 6.30 14.58 -31.23
C GLY A 162 6.87 13.34 -30.52
N VAL A 163 7.61 13.51 -29.42
CA VAL A 163 8.12 12.40 -28.59
C VAL A 163 7.45 12.43 -27.23
N THR A 164 6.60 11.45 -26.95
CA THR A 164 6.04 11.22 -25.61
C THR A 164 6.93 10.27 -24.83
N ASN A 165 7.32 10.68 -23.62
CA ASN A 165 8.13 9.91 -22.66
C ASN A 165 7.25 9.20 -21.62
N GLY A 166 6.03 9.70 -21.42
CA GLY A 166 5.14 9.27 -20.35
C GLY A 166 3.97 10.23 -20.18
N TRP A 167 3.34 10.20 -19.01
CA TRP A 167 2.23 11.07 -18.65
C TRP A 167 2.40 11.61 -17.24
N PHE A 168 2.05 12.88 -17.04
CA PHE A 168 1.89 13.43 -15.71
C PHE A 168 0.81 12.65 -14.95
N TRP A 169 0.89 12.66 -13.62
CA TRP A 169 -0.25 12.25 -12.80
C TRP A 169 -1.39 13.27 -12.95
N GLY A 170 -2.57 12.80 -13.30
CA GLY A 170 -3.77 13.62 -13.48
C GLY A 170 -4.55 13.87 -12.19
N PRO A 171 -5.81 14.34 -12.28
CA PRO A 171 -6.62 14.63 -11.09
C PRO A 171 -6.98 13.35 -10.29
N PRO A 172 -7.14 13.46 -8.96
CA PRO A 172 -7.72 12.41 -8.13
C PRO A 172 -9.23 12.20 -8.39
N ASP A 173 -9.66 10.95 -8.31
CA ASP A 173 -11.04 10.47 -8.34
C ASP A 173 -11.32 9.31 -7.36
N GLY A 174 -10.29 8.74 -6.72
CA GLY A 174 -10.41 7.66 -5.73
C GLY A 174 -11.01 6.34 -6.24
N VAL A 175 -11.15 6.14 -7.56
CA VAL A 175 -11.78 4.96 -8.16
C VAL A 175 -10.81 3.78 -8.16
N GLN A 176 -11.29 2.62 -7.72
CA GLN A 176 -10.53 1.36 -7.75
C GLN A 176 -10.33 0.92 -9.20
N ARG A 177 -9.08 0.66 -9.58
CA ARG A 177 -8.67 0.18 -10.90
C ARG A 177 -7.75 -1.02 -10.79
N TRP A 178 -7.63 -1.76 -11.89
CA TRP A 178 -6.69 -2.88 -12.00
C TRP A 178 -5.85 -2.80 -13.27
N GLY A 179 -4.58 -3.16 -13.15
CA GLY A 179 -3.65 -3.27 -14.28
C GLY A 179 -2.85 -4.55 -14.21
N THR A 180 -2.09 -4.82 -15.27
CA THR A 180 -1.20 -5.97 -15.39
C THR A 180 0.24 -5.50 -15.51
N ASN A 181 1.19 -6.34 -15.12
CA ASN A 181 2.58 -6.19 -15.53
C ASN A 181 3.31 -7.56 -15.41
N VAL A 182 4.64 -7.55 -15.45
CA VAL A 182 5.49 -8.70 -15.12
C VAL A 182 6.48 -8.28 -14.05
N VAL A 183 6.74 -9.13 -13.06
CA VAL A 183 7.81 -8.90 -12.08
C VAL A 183 9.16 -8.96 -12.78
N ALA A 184 9.88 -7.85 -12.82
CA ALA A 184 11.15 -7.69 -13.52
C ALA A 184 12.35 -8.20 -12.70
N ASP A 185 12.39 -7.90 -11.40
CA ASP A 185 13.40 -8.39 -10.45
C ASP A 185 12.82 -8.38 -9.02
N ALA A 186 13.52 -9.01 -8.07
CA ALA A 186 13.28 -8.87 -6.64
C ALA A 186 14.49 -8.18 -5.99
N VAL A 187 14.30 -6.93 -5.58
CA VAL A 187 15.36 -5.98 -5.22
C VAL A 187 15.43 -5.73 -3.73
N ASP A 188 16.58 -5.23 -3.27
CA ASP A 188 16.79 -4.74 -1.91
C ASP A 188 16.38 -3.26 -1.84
N GLY A 189 15.23 -2.99 -1.23
CA GLY A 189 14.68 -1.64 -1.07
C GLY A 189 15.54 -0.76 -0.18
N ASP A 190 16.27 -1.32 0.80
CA ASP A 190 17.15 -0.54 1.69
C ASP A 190 18.38 0.00 0.93
N GLN A 191 18.80 -0.69 -0.14
CA GLN A 191 19.88 -0.25 -1.04
C GLN A 191 19.39 0.73 -2.12
N LEU A 192 18.19 0.53 -2.65
CA LEU A 192 17.62 1.43 -3.66
C LEU A 192 17.18 2.77 -3.04
N PHE A 193 16.55 2.72 -1.87
CA PHE A 193 15.88 3.85 -1.22
C PHE A 193 16.30 3.94 0.25
N PRO A 194 17.52 4.41 0.57
CA PRO A 194 18.03 4.45 1.93
C PRO A 194 17.29 5.51 2.78
N VAL A 195 16.27 5.08 3.54
CA VAL A 195 15.51 5.92 4.48
C VAL A 195 16.09 5.81 5.89
N PRO A 196 16.69 6.87 6.46
CA PRO A 196 17.27 6.81 7.80
C PRO A 196 16.26 6.41 8.88
N GLY A 197 16.55 5.33 9.61
CA GLY A 197 15.72 4.84 10.71
C GLY A 197 14.47 4.05 10.29
N SER A 198 14.32 3.68 9.01
CA SER A 198 13.29 2.77 8.51
C SER A 198 13.91 1.66 7.67
N ARG A 199 13.13 0.60 7.42
CA ARG A 199 13.47 -0.51 6.52
C ARG A 199 12.33 -0.74 5.54
N LEU A 200 12.69 -1.12 4.33
CA LEU A 200 11.80 -1.47 3.23
C LEU A 200 11.94 -2.96 2.88
N GLY A 201 13.12 -3.53 3.10
CA GLY A 201 13.39 -4.95 2.86
C GLY A 201 13.30 -5.32 1.38
N SER A 202 12.80 -6.52 1.07
CA SER A 202 12.69 -6.96 -0.33
C SER A 202 11.46 -6.35 -1.00
N LEU A 203 11.66 -5.72 -2.17
CA LEU A 203 10.61 -5.20 -3.03
C LEU A 203 10.56 -6.02 -4.33
N LEU A 204 9.36 -6.22 -4.89
CA LEU A 204 9.16 -6.66 -6.27
C LEU A 204 9.23 -5.42 -7.18
N GLU A 205 10.12 -5.42 -8.17
CA GLU A 205 10.21 -4.37 -9.20
C GLU A 205 9.38 -4.78 -10.43
N ALA A 206 8.62 -3.85 -11.01
CA ALA A 206 7.95 -4.04 -12.30
C ALA A 206 8.13 -2.81 -13.20
N SER A 207 8.70 -3.01 -14.39
CA SER A 207 8.99 -1.92 -15.33
C SER A 207 7.76 -1.50 -16.14
N PHE A 208 7.62 -0.20 -16.41
CA PHE A 208 6.58 0.37 -17.26
C PHE A 208 7.14 0.61 -18.66
N SER A 209 6.94 -0.34 -19.58
CA SER A 209 7.75 -0.48 -20.80
C SER A 209 6.97 -0.43 -22.10
N ALA A 210 5.85 0.29 -22.12
CA ALA A 210 5.02 0.50 -23.31
C ALA A 210 4.39 -0.77 -23.93
N GLY A 211 4.23 -1.84 -23.14
CA GLY A 211 3.63 -3.10 -23.58
C GLY A 211 2.12 -3.19 -23.32
N GLY A 212 1.48 -4.18 -23.95
CA GLY A 212 0.14 -4.66 -23.58
C GLY A 212 -1.05 -3.69 -23.74
N ALA A 213 -2.27 -4.25 -23.67
CA ALA A 213 -3.49 -3.44 -23.56
C ALA A 213 -3.72 -2.96 -22.13
N ASP A 214 -3.30 -3.74 -21.13
CA ASP A 214 -3.52 -3.47 -19.71
C ASP A 214 -2.21 -3.31 -18.92
N GLN A 215 -1.07 -3.01 -19.56
CA GLN A 215 0.15 -2.72 -18.78
C GLN A 215 -0.05 -1.41 -18.02
N ALA A 216 0.21 -1.47 -16.72
CA ALA A 216 0.11 -0.31 -15.85
C ALA A 216 1.36 -0.10 -14.99
N THR A 217 1.47 1.13 -14.51
CA THR A 217 2.32 1.53 -13.39
C THR A 217 1.45 2.21 -12.32
N LEU A 218 2.07 2.63 -11.22
CA LEU A 218 1.39 3.28 -10.11
C LEU A 218 1.49 4.81 -10.20
N SER A 219 0.70 5.48 -9.37
CA SER A 219 0.96 6.84 -8.92
C SER A 219 0.80 6.95 -7.39
N THR A 220 0.88 8.17 -6.83
CA THR A 220 0.52 8.41 -5.42
C THR A 220 -0.75 7.65 -5.04
N GLY A 221 -0.84 7.08 -3.85
CA GLY A 221 -2.13 6.60 -3.34
C GLY A 221 -2.62 5.24 -3.84
N ASP A 222 -1.93 4.63 -4.81
CA ASP A 222 -2.03 3.18 -5.02
C ASP A 222 -1.41 2.38 -3.88
N SER A 223 -0.60 3.07 -3.05
CA SER A 223 -0.04 2.58 -1.80
C SER A 223 -1.04 1.72 -1.03
N ALA A 224 -0.56 0.61 -0.47
CA ALA A 224 -1.37 -0.42 0.19
C ALA A 224 -2.26 -1.29 -0.72
N GLY A 225 -2.43 -0.98 -2.00
CA GLY A 225 -3.11 -1.85 -2.97
C GLY A 225 -2.37 -3.17 -3.21
N GLY A 226 -3.13 -4.24 -3.43
CA GLY A 226 -2.59 -5.59 -3.61
C GLY A 226 -1.95 -5.84 -4.99
N VAL A 227 -0.85 -6.58 -4.99
CA VAL A 227 -0.24 -7.20 -6.17
C VAL A 227 -0.44 -8.72 -6.09
N PHE A 228 -1.11 -9.29 -7.07
CA PHE A 228 -1.47 -10.70 -7.12
C PHE A 228 -0.75 -11.43 -8.26
N ILE A 229 -0.24 -12.63 -7.97
CA ILE A 229 0.41 -13.53 -8.91
C ILE A 229 -0.35 -14.86 -8.95
N ARG A 230 -0.45 -15.48 -10.13
CA ARG A 230 -1.15 -16.76 -10.30
C ARG A 230 -0.21 -17.94 -10.07
N ASP A 231 -0.48 -18.73 -9.02
CA ASP A 231 0.26 -19.93 -8.65
C ASP A 231 -0.66 -21.15 -8.65
N ALA A 232 -0.24 -22.24 -9.29
CA ALA A 232 -1.02 -23.48 -9.44
C ALA A 232 -2.49 -23.25 -9.88
N GLY A 233 -2.75 -22.20 -10.66
CA GLY A 233 -4.09 -21.82 -11.15
C GLY A 233 -4.86 -20.84 -10.26
N VAL A 234 -4.40 -20.57 -9.04
CA VAL A 234 -5.02 -19.69 -8.03
C VAL A 234 -4.26 -18.37 -7.91
N TRP A 235 -4.97 -17.25 -7.78
CA TRP A 235 -4.35 -15.95 -7.52
C TRP A 235 -4.00 -15.78 -6.05
N LYS A 236 -2.76 -15.35 -5.77
CA LYS A 236 -2.22 -15.17 -4.42
C LYS A 236 -1.57 -13.79 -4.30
N LEU A 237 -1.74 -13.15 -3.14
CA LEU A 237 -1.14 -11.86 -2.82
C LEU A 237 0.38 -12.04 -2.70
N ALA A 238 1.13 -11.38 -3.57
CA ALA A 238 2.58 -11.48 -3.70
C ALA A 238 3.33 -10.19 -3.30
N GLY A 239 2.66 -9.03 -3.38
CA GLY A 239 3.20 -7.76 -2.93
C GLY A 239 2.12 -6.78 -2.49
N ILE A 240 2.56 -5.71 -1.83
CA ILE A 240 1.74 -4.56 -1.45
C ILE A 240 2.38 -3.30 -2.03
N ASN A 241 1.63 -2.49 -2.77
CA ASN A 241 2.14 -1.30 -3.46
C ASN A 241 2.88 -0.35 -2.51
N TYR A 242 4.10 0.02 -2.88
CA TYR A 242 4.99 0.88 -2.10
C TYR A 242 5.24 2.24 -2.78
N GLY A 243 5.67 2.26 -4.05
CA GLY A 243 5.99 3.50 -4.76
C GLY A 243 6.55 3.30 -6.16
N VAL A 244 7.14 4.36 -6.73
CA VAL A 244 7.68 4.38 -8.10
C VAL A 244 9.03 5.11 -8.17
N ASP A 245 9.73 4.95 -9.29
CA ASP A 245 10.86 5.82 -9.66
C ASP A 245 10.38 7.28 -9.89
N GLY A 246 11.16 8.24 -9.40
CA GLY A 246 10.90 9.69 -9.52
C GLY A 246 11.68 10.46 -8.45
N LEU A 247 11.80 11.78 -8.47
CA LEU A 247 11.17 12.73 -9.36
C LEU A 247 11.87 12.81 -10.72
N PHE A 248 11.14 13.32 -11.71
CA PHE A 248 11.63 13.61 -13.05
C PHE A 248 11.74 15.12 -13.28
N ASN A 249 12.56 15.53 -14.25
CA ASN A 249 12.63 16.91 -14.71
C ASN A 249 12.98 16.95 -16.20
N THR A 250 12.56 18.00 -16.93
CA THR A 250 12.99 18.27 -18.32
C THR A 250 14.20 19.20 -18.39
N THR A 251 14.66 19.72 -17.25
CA THR A 251 15.82 20.62 -17.13
C THR A 251 16.68 20.24 -15.92
N THR A 252 17.87 20.83 -15.81
CA THR A 252 18.76 20.68 -14.64
C THR A 252 18.33 21.45 -13.40
N ASN A 253 17.17 22.14 -13.41
CA ASN A 253 16.79 23.13 -12.40
C ASN A 253 15.33 22.97 -11.94
N GLY A 254 15.02 23.42 -10.73
CA GLY A 254 13.67 23.41 -10.18
C GLY A 254 13.35 22.16 -9.35
N ALA A 255 12.08 22.07 -8.91
CA ALA A 255 11.60 21.06 -7.97
C ALA A 255 11.43 19.65 -8.56
N GLY A 256 11.33 19.54 -9.89
CA GLY A 256 10.93 18.30 -10.56
C GLY A 256 9.42 18.09 -10.58
N PHE A 257 8.99 16.92 -11.03
CA PHE A 257 7.61 16.48 -11.14
C PHE A 257 7.48 14.96 -11.04
N ASP A 258 6.28 14.52 -10.66
CA ASP A 258 5.87 13.12 -10.71
C ASP A 258 5.18 12.77 -12.04
N ALA A 259 5.46 11.57 -12.55
CA ALA A 259 4.91 11.08 -13.81
C ALA A 259 5.01 9.55 -13.94
N ALA A 260 4.13 8.96 -14.75
CA ALA A 260 4.27 7.60 -15.27
C ALA A 260 5.13 7.63 -16.54
N ILE A 261 6.42 7.29 -16.44
CA ILE A 261 7.42 7.40 -17.52
C ILE A 261 7.73 6.03 -18.13
N PHE A 262 7.40 5.84 -19.41
CA PHE A 262 7.76 4.62 -20.13
C PHE A 262 9.07 4.74 -20.92
N ASP A 263 9.59 5.95 -21.09
CA ASP A 263 10.92 6.19 -21.65
C ASP A 263 11.57 7.43 -20.99
N GLU A 264 12.49 7.19 -20.05
CA GLU A 264 13.24 8.22 -19.33
C GLU A 264 14.24 8.98 -20.21
N ARG A 265 14.53 8.53 -21.44
CA ARG A 265 15.58 9.12 -22.29
C ARG A 265 15.34 10.61 -22.54
N GLY A 266 16.33 11.42 -22.18
CA GLY A 266 16.28 12.89 -22.27
C GLY A 266 15.65 13.58 -21.06
N LEU A 267 15.09 12.84 -20.09
CA LEU A 267 14.67 13.37 -18.79
C LEU A 267 15.84 13.34 -17.81
N TYR A 268 15.73 14.15 -16.76
CA TYR A 268 16.60 14.11 -15.60
C TYR A 268 15.89 13.38 -14.46
N LEU A 269 16.59 12.51 -13.74
CA LEU A 269 16.15 11.94 -12.47
C LEU A 269 16.98 12.54 -11.34
N GLY A 270 16.36 12.79 -10.19
CA GLY A 270 17.03 13.55 -9.14
C GLY A 270 16.10 14.20 -8.13
N MET A 271 16.67 15.20 -7.47
CA MET A 271 15.98 16.16 -6.60
C MET A 271 16.48 17.58 -6.89
N ALA A 272 15.82 18.58 -6.32
CA ALA A 272 16.19 19.99 -6.52
C ALA A 272 17.65 20.27 -6.15
N GLY A 273 18.50 20.51 -7.16
CA GLY A 273 19.93 20.77 -7.01
C GLY A 273 20.85 19.59 -7.30
N ASP A 274 20.31 18.38 -7.52
CA ASP A 274 21.06 17.18 -7.89
C ASP A 274 20.27 16.39 -8.96
N TRP A 275 20.36 16.88 -10.21
CA TRP A 275 19.62 16.35 -11.37
C TRP A 275 20.56 15.64 -12.34
N THR A 276 20.37 14.33 -12.52
CA THR A 276 21.17 13.48 -13.43
C THR A 276 20.41 13.20 -14.73
N LEU A 277 20.97 13.61 -15.87
CA LEU A 277 20.40 13.34 -17.19
C LEU A 277 20.45 11.85 -17.55
N VAL A 278 19.34 11.28 -17.99
CA VAL A 278 19.32 10.01 -18.73
C VAL A 278 19.68 10.30 -20.19
N PRO A 279 20.77 9.73 -20.73
CA PRO A 279 21.19 9.99 -22.11
C PRO A 279 20.08 9.71 -23.11
N ALA A 280 19.83 10.67 -24.02
CA ALA A 280 18.85 10.51 -25.10
C ALA A 280 19.30 9.48 -26.16
N SER A 281 20.56 9.05 -26.15
CA SER A 281 21.15 8.10 -27.08
C SER A 281 21.07 6.65 -26.58
N GLY A 282 20.50 5.77 -27.41
CA GLY A 282 20.45 4.32 -27.20
C GLY A 282 19.42 3.70 -28.13
N PRO A 283 19.54 2.42 -28.52
CA PRO A 283 18.53 1.77 -29.36
C PRO A 283 17.20 1.59 -28.63
N ASP A 284 17.27 1.24 -27.34
CA ASP A 284 16.11 0.84 -26.54
C ASP A 284 15.60 1.98 -25.65
N ALA A 285 14.29 1.97 -25.36
CA ALA A 285 13.67 2.84 -24.36
C ALA A 285 14.14 2.47 -22.94
N VAL A 286 14.21 3.47 -22.05
CA VAL A 286 14.57 3.26 -20.64
C VAL A 286 13.30 3.39 -19.79
N PRO A 287 12.62 2.29 -19.42
CA PRO A 287 11.39 2.36 -18.65
C PRO A 287 11.65 2.71 -17.18
N SER A 288 10.77 3.51 -16.58
CA SER A 288 10.71 3.61 -15.11
C SER A 288 10.05 2.37 -14.52
N ALA A 289 10.12 2.19 -13.20
CA ALA A 289 9.51 1.07 -12.49
C ALA A 289 8.57 1.50 -11.35
N PHE A 290 7.69 0.57 -10.98
CA PHE A 290 7.00 0.58 -9.69
C PHE A 290 7.48 -0.57 -8.79
N TYR A 291 7.24 -0.40 -7.49
CA TYR A 291 7.71 -1.30 -6.45
C TYR A 291 6.58 -1.70 -5.51
N ALA A 292 6.58 -2.97 -5.09
CA ALA A 292 5.67 -3.50 -4.09
C ALA A 292 6.43 -4.30 -3.03
N THR A 293 6.15 -4.06 -1.74
CA THR A 293 6.77 -4.76 -0.62
C THR A 293 6.39 -6.24 -0.68
N ARG A 294 7.40 -7.11 -0.76
CA ARG A 294 7.25 -8.52 -1.10
C ARG A 294 6.64 -9.33 0.06
N ILE A 295 5.63 -10.14 -0.23
CA ILE A 295 4.93 -10.94 0.79
C ILE A 295 5.78 -12.15 1.23
N SER A 296 6.40 -12.85 0.27
CA SER A 296 7.13 -14.10 0.54
C SER A 296 8.34 -13.92 1.47
N SER A 297 9.05 -12.78 1.39
CA SER A 297 10.16 -12.43 2.29
C SER A 297 9.71 -12.17 3.73
N ASN A 298 8.49 -11.65 3.91
CA ASN A 298 7.95 -11.24 5.21
C ASN A 298 6.95 -12.26 5.79
N LEU A 299 6.79 -13.42 5.13
CA LEU A 299 5.79 -14.43 5.47
C LEU A 299 5.91 -14.92 6.93
N SER A 300 7.12 -15.06 7.47
CA SER A 300 7.35 -15.44 8.87
C SER A 300 6.73 -14.44 9.85
N TRP A 301 6.89 -13.14 9.59
CA TRP A 301 6.27 -12.08 10.39
C TRP A 301 4.75 -12.08 10.21
N ILE A 302 4.26 -12.13 8.96
CA ILE A 302 2.81 -12.15 8.66
C ILE A 302 2.12 -13.31 9.40
N LEU A 303 2.67 -14.52 9.28
CA LEU A 303 2.15 -15.70 9.97
C LEU A 303 2.24 -15.58 11.49
N SER A 304 3.30 -14.97 12.04
CA SER A 304 3.41 -14.72 13.49
C SER A 304 2.29 -13.79 14.02
N VAL A 305 1.79 -12.87 13.20
CA VAL A 305 0.66 -11.99 13.57
C VAL A 305 -0.67 -12.72 13.45
N ILE A 306 -0.98 -13.28 12.28
CA ILE A 306 -2.32 -13.82 11.98
C ILE A 306 -2.61 -15.20 12.60
N SER A 307 -1.58 -15.92 13.07
CA SER A 307 -1.75 -17.19 13.80
C SER A 307 -1.98 -17.03 15.30
N THR A 308 -1.87 -15.81 15.84
CA THR A 308 -2.15 -15.57 17.27
C THR A 308 -3.63 -15.75 17.56
N THR A 309 -3.95 -16.63 18.50
CA THR A 309 -5.28 -16.69 19.11
C THR A 309 -5.47 -15.47 19.99
N VAL A 310 -5.88 -14.35 19.40
CA VAL A 310 -6.06 -13.12 20.17
C VAL A 310 -7.22 -13.30 21.14
N PRO A 311 -7.07 -12.87 22.40
CA PRO A 311 -8.21 -12.74 23.32
C PRO A 311 -9.34 -11.92 22.70
N ALA A 312 -10.54 -12.09 23.25
CA ALA A 312 -11.66 -11.21 22.93
C ALA A 312 -11.25 -9.75 23.13
N ASP A 313 -11.61 -8.88 22.18
CA ASP A 313 -11.19 -7.48 22.18
C ASP A 313 -11.59 -6.78 23.47
N ALA A 314 -10.57 -6.47 24.28
CA ALA A 314 -10.75 -5.77 25.54
C ALA A 314 -11.20 -4.32 25.23
N PRO A 315 -12.21 -3.78 25.94
CA PRO A 315 -12.78 -2.49 25.59
C PRO A 315 -11.79 -1.34 25.80
N ALA A 316 -11.76 -0.41 24.85
CA ALA A 316 -11.21 0.90 25.07
C ALA A 316 -12.23 1.79 25.79
N LEU A 317 -11.79 2.49 26.83
CA LEU A 317 -12.53 3.62 27.38
C LEU A 317 -12.41 4.80 26.42
N GLN A 318 -13.52 5.49 26.16
CA GLN A 318 -13.50 6.79 25.49
C GLN A 318 -14.15 7.85 26.36
N SER A 319 -13.65 9.09 26.32
CA SER A 319 -14.23 10.21 27.04
C SER A 319 -14.42 11.47 26.18
N ALA A 320 -15.31 12.35 26.64
CA ALA A 320 -15.67 13.62 26.04
C ALA A 320 -15.95 14.68 27.11
N SER A 321 -15.76 15.96 26.78
CA SER A 321 -16.14 17.10 27.63
C SER A 321 -17.64 17.44 27.57
N THR A 322 -18.35 16.97 26.55
CA THR A 322 -19.81 17.10 26.42
C THR A 322 -20.45 15.76 26.12
N PHE A 323 -21.72 15.59 26.49
CA PHE A 323 -22.49 14.38 26.20
C PHE A 323 -22.57 14.05 24.70
N ALA A 324 -22.56 15.07 23.84
CA ALA A 324 -22.59 14.91 22.39
C ALA A 324 -21.23 14.53 21.77
N GLY A 325 -20.16 14.49 22.57
CA GLY A 325 -18.79 14.30 22.09
C GLY A 325 -18.06 15.64 21.81
N PRO A 326 -17.03 15.62 20.94
CA PRO A 326 -16.43 14.42 20.35
C PRO A 326 -15.83 13.50 21.42
N TYR A 327 -15.90 12.19 21.19
CA TYR A 327 -15.30 11.17 22.06
C TYR A 327 -13.95 10.73 21.50
N ALA A 328 -12.93 10.64 22.35
CA ALA A 328 -11.61 10.09 22.03
C ALA A 328 -11.21 9.02 23.06
N ASP A 329 -10.28 8.13 22.70
CA ASP A 329 -9.76 7.10 23.63
C ASP A 329 -9.12 7.77 24.86
N ASP A 330 -9.52 7.32 26.06
CA ASP A 330 -9.08 7.89 27.33
C ASP A 330 -8.02 7.00 27.98
N LEU A 331 -6.76 7.39 27.77
CA LEU A 331 -5.58 6.66 28.27
C LEU A 331 -5.36 6.80 29.79
N THR A 332 -6.24 7.51 30.53
CA THR A 332 -6.19 7.56 31.99
C THR A 332 -6.89 6.38 32.66
N GLY A 333 -7.72 5.63 31.91
CA GLY A 333 -8.41 4.45 32.40
C GLY A 333 -7.51 3.22 32.44
N THR A 334 -7.44 2.55 33.60
CA THR A 334 -6.80 1.24 33.77
C THR A 334 -7.84 0.13 33.61
N LEU A 335 -7.62 -0.78 32.67
CA LEU A 335 -8.53 -1.85 32.29
C LEU A 335 -8.19 -3.17 33.00
N ASP A 336 -9.15 -3.74 33.73
CA ASP A 336 -9.12 -5.14 34.15
C ASP A 336 -10.16 -5.94 33.34
N ALA A 337 -9.66 -6.72 32.39
CA ALA A 337 -10.48 -7.56 31.52
C ALA A 337 -11.02 -8.84 32.21
N GLN A 338 -10.44 -9.26 33.35
CA GLN A 338 -10.91 -10.42 34.11
C GLN A 338 -12.03 -10.02 35.07
N ALA A 339 -11.87 -8.91 35.79
CA ALA A 339 -12.90 -8.34 36.65
C ALA A 339 -14.01 -7.61 35.87
N ARG A 340 -13.79 -7.32 34.58
CA ARG A 340 -14.63 -6.47 33.72
C ARG A 340 -14.84 -5.07 34.30
N THR A 341 -13.74 -4.46 34.70
CA THR A 341 -13.74 -3.10 35.23
C THR A 341 -12.78 -2.17 34.48
N ILE A 342 -13.11 -0.88 34.48
CA ILE A 342 -12.17 0.20 34.11
C ILE A 342 -12.12 1.20 35.25
N THR A 343 -10.93 1.42 35.79
CA THR A 343 -10.67 2.37 36.88
C THR A 343 -10.07 3.65 36.32
N VAL A 344 -10.68 4.80 36.62
CA VAL A 344 -10.31 6.11 36.08
C VAL A 344 -10.05 7.08 37.24
N PRO A 345 -8.87 7.71 37.34
CA PRO A 345 -8.60 8.71 38.37
C PRO A 345 -9.60 9.87 38.32
N LEU A 346 -10.17 10.27 39.47
CA LEU A 346 -11.03 11.46 39.52
C LEU A 346 -10.18 12.74 39.45
N ALA A 347 -10.18 13.41 38.30
CA ALA A 347 -9.50 14.67 38.11
C ALA A 347 -10.27 15.65 37.20
N GLY A 348 -10.28 16.93 37.59
CA GLY A 348 -10.69 18.03 36.71
C GLY A 348 -12.20 18.24 36.57
N GLN A 349 -12.62 18.65 35.36
CA GLN A 349 -14.00 18.97 35.03
C GLN A 349 -14.83 17.72 34.68
N THR A 350 -16.16 17.87 34.66
CA THR A 350 -17.08 16.81 34.24
C THR A 350 -16.68 16.20 32.89
N ARG A 351 -16.62 14.86 32.84
CA ARG A 351 -16.39 14.07 31.63
C ARG A 351 -17.54 13.08 31.42
N PHE A 352 -17.82 12.79 30.16
CA PHE A 352 -18.76 11.76 29.73
C PHE A 352 -17.97 10.59 29.17
N TYR A 353 -18.31 9.36 29.56
CA TYR A 353 -17.58 8.15 29.19
C TYR A 353 -18.44 7.22 28.34
N ARG A 354 -17.80 6.45 27.45
CA ARG A 354 -18.40 5.31 26.73
C ARG A 354 -17.34 4.22 26.51
N LEU A 355 -17.80 3.01 26.18
CA LEU A 355 -16.92 1.91 25.81
C LEU A 355 -16.89 1.73 24.29
N ARG A 356 -15.72 1.41 23.76
CA ARG A 356 -15.50 1.01 22.36
C ARG A 356 -14.96 -0.42 22.36
N ALA A 357 -15.71 -1.35 21.78
CA ALA A 357 -15.35 -2.77 21.73
C ALA A 357 -15.91 -3.43 20.46
N CYS A 358 -15.38 -4.60 20.11
CA CYS A 358 -15.82 -5.36 18.94
C CYS A 358 -17.09 -6.19 19.17
N VAL A 359 -17.56 -6.27 20.41
CA VAL A 359 -18.85 -6.86 20.80
C VAL A 359 -19.67 -5.80 21.56
N PRO A 360 -21.02 -5.88 21.54
CA PRO A 360 -21.85 -5.01 22.36
C PRO A 360 -21.51 -5.17 23.85
N LEU A 361 -21.18 -4.06 24.50
CA LEU A 361 -20.97 -3.96 25.95
C LEU A 361 -21.88 -2.88 26.52
N ALA A 362 -22.21 -2.99 27.80
CA ALA A 362 -23.02 -2.02 28.52
C ALA A 362 -22.37 -1.71 29.85
N VAL A 363 -22.19 -0.43 30.20
CA VAL A 363 -21.76 -0.05 31.55
C VAL A 363 -22.86 -0.45 32.53
N THR A 364 -22.61 -1.46 33.36
CA THR A 364 -23.59 -2.07 34.28
C THR A 364 -23.61 -1.37 35.64
N GLY A 365 -22.54 -0.68 36.02
CA GLY A 365 -22.47 0.06 37.27
C GLY A 365 -21.28 1.02 37.33
N VAL A 366 -21.45 2.12 38.04
CA VAL A 366 -20.42 3.14 38.29
C VAL A 366 -20.32 3.38 39.79
N GLN A 367 -19.11 3.32 40.33
CA GLN A 367 -18.83 3.54 41.75
C GLN A 367 -17.55 4.35 41.93
N ILE A 368 -17.43 5.06 43.06
CA ILE A 368 -16.19 5.76 43.44
C ILE A 368 -15.52 4.99 44.56
N VAL A 369 -14.25 4.61 44.36
CA VAL A 369 -13.42 3.88 45.34
C VAL A 369 -12.09 4.62 45.48
N SER A 370 -11.73 5.01 46.70
CA SER A 370 -10.42 5.62 47.02
C SER A 370 -9.98 6.83 46.18
N GLY A 371 -10.92 7.57 45.57
CA GLY A 371 -10.61 8.70 44.69
C GLY A 371 -10.58 8.35 43.20
N GLU A 372 -10.95 7.14 42.82
CA GLU A 372 -11.05 6.67 41.44
C GLU A 372 -12.48 6.25 41.11
N MET A 373 -12.92 6.49 39.87
CA MET A 373 -14.18 6.00 39.33
C MET A 373 -13.96 4.61 38.74
N VAL A 374 -14.67 3.61 39.26
CA VAL A 374 -14.67 2.24 38.73
C VAL A 374 -15.95 2.02 37.93
N LEU A 375 -15.80 1.78 36.63
CA LEU A 375 -16.84 1.38 35.70
C LEU A 375 -16.87 -0.15 35.61
N ASN A 376 -18.04 -0.79 35.72
CA ASN A 376 -18.24 -2.23 35.48
C ASN A 376 -18.97 -2.42 34.13
N TYR A 377 -18.66 -3.49 33.38
CA TYR A 377 -19.21 -3.68 32.01
C TYR A 377 -19.43 -5.15 31.56
#